data_AF-A0A377BTY6-F1
#
_entry.id   AF-A0A377BTY6-F1
#
_cell.length_a   1.000
_cell.length_b   1.000
_cell.length_c   1.000
_cell.angle_alpha   90.00
_cell.angle_beta   90.00
_cell.angle_gamma   90.00
#
_symmetry.space_group_name_H-M   'P 1'
#
loop_
_entity.id
_entity.type
_entity.pdbx_description
1 polymer ?
#
loop_
_entity_poly.entity_id
_entity_poly.type
_entity_poly.pdbx_seq_one_letter_code
_entity_poly.pdbx_strand_id
1 'polypeptide(L)'
;MILVIVWAPTTALGIDIVSKIGIPMILGSVCIGFIVLLVQSVEGEKEASAARQAKLALDIANKTLPLFRHVNSESLRKVCEIIRDDIHADAVAITNTDHVLAYVGVGEHNYQNGDDFISPTTRQGDELRKNHH
;
A
#
# COMPACT_ATOMS: atom_id res chain seq x y z
N MET A 1 14.32 -39.29 12.69
CA MET A 1 14.86 -40.50 12.01
C MET A 1 16.02 -41.14 12.79
N ILE A 2 17.06 -40.39 13.19
CA ILE A 2 18.24 -40.94 13.92
C ILE A 2 17.86 -41.70 15.20
N LEU A 3 16.92 -41.17 16.00
CA LEU A 3 16.48 -41.81 17.25
C LEU A 3 15.90 -43.22 17.04
N VAL A 4 15.20 -43.44 15.91
CA VAL A 4 14.59 -44.73 15.56
C VAL A 4 15.66 -45.79 15.30
N ILE A 5 16.78 -45.40 14.69
CA ILE A 5 17.91 -46.31 14.39
C ILE A 5 18.66 -46.69 15.68
N VAL A 6 18.81 -45.74 16.60
CA VAL A 6 19.53 -45.95 17.88
C VAL A 6 18.73 -46.84 18.84
N TRP A 7 17.40 -46.74 18.83
CA TRP A 7 16.51 -47.49 19.74
C TRP A 7 15.97 -48.79 19.14
N ALA A 8 16.17 -49.03 17.84
CA ALA A 8 15.74 -50.28 17.23
C ALA A 8 16.57 -51.46 17.76
N PRO A 9 15.94 -52.62 18.04
CA PRO A 9 16.64 -53.80 18.57
C PRO A 9 17.71 -54.33 17.62
N THR A 10 17.60 -54.04 16.31
CA THR A 10 18.67 -54.24 15.34
C THR A 10 18.76 -53.03 14.41
N THR A 11 19.99 -52.71 13.98
CA THR A 11 20.24 -51.61 13.03
C THR A 11 19.55 -51.85 11.68
N ALA A 12 19.47 -53.11 11.23
CA ALA A 12 18.76 -53.49 10.01
C ALA A 12 17.25 -53.18 10.08
N LEU A 13 16.61 -53.47 11.22
CA LEU A 13 15.19 -53.16 11.42
C LEU A 13 14.94 -51.64 11.49
N GLY A 14 15.82 -50.91 12.18
CA GLY A 14 15.73 -49.44 12.26
C GLY A 14 15.83 -48.76 10.90
N ILE A 15 16.72 -49.25 10.02
CA ILE A 15 16.88 -48.75 8.65
C ILE A 15 15.64 -49.08 7.80
N ASP A 16 15.08 -50.28 7.91
CA ASP A 16 13.88 -50.70 7.15
C ASP A 16 12.65 -49.86 7.52
N ILE A 17 12.47 -49.55 8.81
CA ILE A 17 11.42 -48.65 9.29
C ILE A 17 11.61 -47.26 8.70
N VAL A 18 12.80 -46.68 8.89
CA VAL A 18 13.14 -45.32 8.41
C VAL A 18 12.95 -45.19 6.90
N SER A 19 13.29 -46.21 6.11
CA SER A 19 13.08 -46.23 4.65
C SER A 19 11.60 -46.08 4.27
N LYS A 20 10.71 -46.78 4.99
CA LYS A 20 9.26 -46.79 4.71
C LYS A 20 8.55 -45.52 5.15
N ILE A 21 8.95 -44.92 6.28
CA ILE A 21 8.27 -43.72 6.82
C ILE A 21 9.00 -42.41 6.50
N GLY A 22 10.28 -42.46 6.13
CA GLY A 22 11.12 -41.27 5.96
C GLY A 22 10.73 -40.43 4.74
N ILE A 23 10.50 -41.08 3.60
CA ILE A 23 10.10 -40.40 2.36
C ILE A 23 8.77 -39.62 2.53
N PRO A 24 7.66 -40.25 2.97
CA PRO A 24 6.40 -39.52 3.15
C PRO A 24 6.50 -38.42 4.21
N MET A 25 7.33 -38.59 5.25
CA MET A 25 7.50 -37.57 6.30
C MET A 25 8.26 -36.33 5.81
N ILE A 26 9.34 -36.50 5.04
CA ILE A 26 10.11 -35.39 4.46
C ILE A 26 9.26 -34.66 3.42
N LEU A 27 8.56 -35.39 2.57
CA LEU A 27 7.69 -34.79 1.57
C LEU A 27 6.56 -33.98 2.22
N GLY A 28 5.93 -34.53 3.27
CA GLY A 28 4.91 -33.84 4.04
C GLY A 28 5.41 -32.57 4.71
N SER A 29 6.59 -32.60 5.36
CA SER A 29 7.13 -31.41 6.04
C SER A 29 7.53 -30.30 5.06
N VAL A 30 8.08 -30.65 3.89
CA VAL A 30 8.38 -29.68 2.82
C VAL A 30 7.11 -29.03 2.28
N CYS A 31 6.07 -29.81 2.01
CA CYS A 31 4.77 -29.28 1.53
C CYS A 31 4.14 -28.31 2.54
N ILE A 32 4.14 -28.66 3.83
CA ILE A 32 3.60 -27.78 4.89
C ILE A 32 4.45 -26.50 4.97
N GLY A 33 5.78 -26.60 4.90
CA GLY A 33 6.67 -25.43 4.86
C GLY A 33 6.38 -24.51 3.68
N PHE A 34 6.15 -25.06 2.49
CA PHE A 34 5.75 -24.30 1.31
C PHE A 34 4.42 -23.57 1.49
N ILE A 35 3.40 -24.24 2.04
CA ILE A 35 2.10 -23.64 2.30
C ILE A 35 2.23 -22.49 3.29
N VAL A 36 2.98 -22.68 4.39
CA VAL A 36 3.22 -21.64 5.39
C VAL A 36 3.94 -20.44 4.79
N LEU A 37 4.95 -20.66 3.96
CA LEU A 37 5.65 -19.57 3.24
C LEU A 37 4.70 -18.80 2.33
N LEU A 38 3.84 -19.49 1.58
CA LEU A 38 2.86 -18.83 0.71
C LEU A 38 1.85 -18.01 1.51
N VAL A 39 1.34 -18.52 2.64
CA VAL A 39 0.41 -17.79 3.52
C VAL A 39 1.07 -16.53 4.08
N GLN A 40 2.30 -16.66 4.61
CA GLN A 40 3.04 -15.51 5.15
C GLN A 40 3.39 -14.48 4.07
N SER A 41 3.66 -14.91 2.83
CA SER A 41 3.83 -13.98 1.70
C SER A 41 2.54 -13.20 1.43
N VAL A 42 1.40 -13.88 1.39
CA VAL A 42 0.10 -13.24 1.12
C VAL A 42 -0.32 -12.27 2.22
N GLU A 43 -0.06 -12.60 3.49
CA GLU A 43 -0.40 -11.73 4.63
C GLU A 43 0.61 -10.58 4.80
N GLY A 44 1.91 -10.87 4.73
CA GLY A 44 2.98 -9.89 4.88
C GLY A 44 2.97 -8.82 3.79
N GLU A 45 2.67 -9.17 2.54
CA GLU A 45 2.61 -8.20 1.45
C GLU A 45 1.41 -7.27 1.53
N LYS A 46 0.26 -7.75 2.02
CA LYS A 46 -0.95 -6.93 2.18
C LYS A 46 -0.81 -5.91 3.30
N GLU A 47 -0.36 -6.35 4.47
CA GLU A 47 -0.13 -5.46 5.61
C GLU A 47 1.00 -4.47 5.33
N ALA A 48 2.10 -4.92 4.71
CA ALA A 48 3.21 -4.04 4.35
C ALA A 48 2.80 -3.01 3.28
N SER A 49 1.96 -3.37 2.31
CA SER A 49 1.46 -2.45 1.29
C SER A 49 0.54 -1.39 1.90
N ALA A 50 -0.42 -1.79 2.74
CA ALA A 50 -1.30 -0.86 3.45
C ALA A 50 -0.49 0.09 4.38
N ALA A 51 0.48 -0.46 5.12
CA ALA A 51 1.38 0.33 5.95
C ALA A 51 2.24 1.29 5.12
N ARG A 52 2.69 0.88 3.94
CA ARG A 52 3.45 1.74 3.01
C ARG A 52 2.60 2.90 2.48
N GLN A 53 1.34 2.64 2.12
CA GLN A 53 0.41 3.70 1.69
C GLN A 53 0.11 4.69 2.82
N ALA A 54 -0.15 4.19 4.03
CA ALA A 54 -0.34 5.04 5.21
C ALA A 54 0.91 5.88 5.52
N LYS A 55 2.11 5.28 5.41
CA LYS A 55 3.38 5.98 5.58
C LYS A 55 3.57 7.07 4.51
N LEU A 56 3.25 6.78 3.25
CA LEU A 56 3.32 7.75 2.16
C LEU A 56 2.39 8.93 2.41
N ALA A 57 1.13 8.67 2.76
CA ALA A 57 0.16 9.71 3.09
C ALA A 57 0.62 10.58 4.28
N LEU A 58 1.18 9.96 5.33
CA LEU A 58 1.71 10.68 6.49
C LEU A 58 2.96 11.50 6.14
N ASP A 59 3.82 10.99 5.25
CA ASP A 59 5.02 11.71 4.78
C ASP A 59 4.63 12.96 3.98
N ILE A 60 3.68 12.83 3.06
CA ILE A 60 3.08 13.94 2.31
C ILE A 60 2.44 14.95 3.28
N ALA A 61 1.67 14.47 4.25
CA ALA A 61 1.04 15.33 5.25
C ALA A 61 2.09 16.12 6.04
N ASN A 62 3.18 15.48 6.48
CA ASN A 62 4.26 16.17 7.21
C ASN A 62 4.99 17.21 6.36
N LYS A 63 5.22 16.92 5.07
CA LYS A 63 5.84 17.88 4.13
C LYS A 63 4.93 19.09 3.87
N THR A 64 3.62 18.88 3.81
CA THR A 64 2.64 19.91 3.44
C THR A 64 2.10 20.70 4.63
N LEU A 65 2.03 20.12 5.83
CA LEU A 65 1.56 20.76 7.06
C LEU A 65 2.17 22.16 7.34
N PRO A 66 3.49 22.42 7.20
CA PRO A 66 4.04 23.75 7.42
C PRO A 66 3.57 24.78 6.38
N LEU A 67 3.23 24.36 5.16
CA LEU A 67 2.72 25.24 4.11
C LEU A 67 1.30 25.75 4.45
N PHE A 68 0.51 24.94 5.16
CA PHE A 68 -0.82 25.34 5.64
C PHE A 68 -0.81 26.36 6.78
N ARG A 69 0.34 26.68 7.39
CA ARG A 69 0.44 27.75 8.41
C ARG A 69 0.18 29.14 7.81
N HIS A 70 0.47 29.33 6.53
CA HIS A 70 0.16 30.54 5.79
C HIS A 70 -0.45 30.14 4.46
N VAL A 71 -1.77 29.92 4.45
CA VAL A 71 -2.49 29.51 3.24
C VAL A 71 -2.55 30.69 2.28
N ASN A 72 -1.83 30.57 1.17
CA ASN A 72 -1.83 31.49 0.06
C ASN A 72 -1.70 30.68 -1.25
N SER A 73 -1.92 31.31 -2.40
CA SER A 73 -1.92 30.60 -3.69
C SER A 73 -0.58 29.92 -4.00
N GLU A 74 0.54 30.52 -3.59
CA GLU A 74 1.88 29.94 -3.78
C GLU A 74 2.09 28.72 -2.88
N SER A 75 1.64 28.77 -1.62
CA SER A 75 1.80 27.67 -0.67
C SER A 75 0.90 26.49 -1.03
N LEU A 76 -0.33 26.74 -1.49
CA LEU A 76 -1.21 25.68 -2.02
C LEU A 76 -0.67 25.07 -3.31
N ARG A 77 -0.06 25.87 -4.19
CA ARG A 77 0.60 25.34 -5.39
C ARG A 77 1.78 24.41 -5.03
N LYS A 78 2.62 24.80 -4.08
CA LYS A 78 3.69 23.94 -3.55
C LYS A 78 3.15 22.66 -2.92
N VAL A 79 2.00 22.72 -2.24
CA VAL A 79 1.33 21.52 -1.74
C VAL A 79 0.92 20.60 -2.90
N CYS A 80 0.29 21.14 -3.96
CA CYS A 80 -0.06 20.34 -5.14
C CYS A 80 1.17 19.73 -5.84
N GLU A 81 2.29 20.46 -5.93
CA GLU A 81 3.56 19.94 -6.46
C GLU A 81 4.08 18.75 -5.62
N ILE A 82 4.13 18.88 -4.30
CA ILE A 82 4.57 17.79 -3.40
C ILE A 82 3.69 16.55 -3.56
N ILE A 83 2.36 16.72 -3.56
CA ILE A 83 1.43 15.60 -3.71
C ILE A 83 1.60 14.91 -5.07
N ARG A 84 1.73 15.72 -6.14
CA ARG A 84 1.90 15.21 -7.50
C ARG A 84 3.18 14.39 -7.62
N ASP A 85 4.28 14.90 -7.09
CA ASP A 85 5.59 14.26 -7.21
C ASP A 85 5.71 13.02 -6.31
N ASP A 86 5.18 13.05 -5.08
CA ASP A 86 5.24 11.90 -4.17
C ASP A 86 4.30 10.75 -4.60
N ILE A 87 3.15 11.05 -5.22
CA ILE A 87 2.17 10.04 -5.68
C ILE A 87 2.32 9.70 -7.17
N HIS A 88 3.10 10.47 -7.93
CA HIS A 88 3.24 10.37 -9.39
C HIS A 88 1.90 10.51 -10.12
N ALA A 89 1.05 11.45 -9.67
CA ALA A 89 -0.25 11.71 -10.28
C ALA A 89 -0.12 12.55 -11.57
N ASP A 90 -1.07 12.41 -12.50
CA ASP A 90 -1.10 13.21 -13.73
C ASP A 90 -1.37 14.70 -13.46
N ALA A 91 -2.30 14.97 -12.54
CA ALA A 91 -2.64 16.31 -12.09
C ALA A 91 -3.19 16.30 -10.65
N VAL A 92 -2.96 17.38 -9.92
CA VAL A 92 -3.47 17.60 -8.56
C VAL A 92 -4.11 18.98 -8.49
N ALA A 93 -5.35 19.04 -7.97
CA ALA A 93 -6.09 20.26 -7.76
C ALA A 93 -6.55 20.36 -6.29
N ILE A 94 -6.38 21.52 -5.68
CA ILE A 94 -7.03 21.88 -4.43
C ILE A 94 -8.17 22.83 -4.80
N THR A 95 -9.38 22.51 -4.37
CA THR A 95 -10.59 23.28 -4.71
C THR A 95 -11.39 23.60 -3.46
N ASN A 96 -12.25 24.62 -3.55
CA ASN A 96 -13.37 24.82 -2.64
C ASN A 96 -14.67 24.34 -3.31
N THR A 97 -15.82 24.62 -2.71
CA THR A 97 -17.15 24.31 -3.25
C THR A 97 -17.44 24.93 -4.61
N ASP A 98 -16.78 26.04 -4.93
CA ASP A 98 -17.12 26.85 -6.10
C ASP A 98 -15.94 26.97 -7.08
N HIS A 99 -14.71 27.13 -6.58
CA HIS A 99 -13.53 27.47 -7.38
C HIS A 99 -12.32 26.55 -7.13
N VAL A 100 -11.45 26.47 -8.13
CA VAL A 100 -10.13 25.81 -8.03
C VAL A 100 -9.12 26.78 -7.39
N LEU A 101 -8.57 26.43 -6.23
CA LEU A 101 -7.63 27.27 -5.46
C LEU A 101 -6.17 27.11 -5.94
N ALA A 102 -5.79 25.90 -6.34
CA ALA A 102 -4.49 25.60 -6.92
C ALA A 102 -4.60 24.37 -7.83
N TYR A 103 -3.84 24.38 -8.93
CA TYR A 103 -3.79 23.28 -9.90
C TYR A 103 -2.36 23.09 -10.39
N VAL A 104 -1.89 21.85 -10.46
CA VAL A 104 -0.56 21.49 -10.97
C VAL A 104 -0.65 20.20 -11.78
N GLY A 105 -0.03 20.17 -12.96
CA GLY A 105 0.07 18.96 -13.79
C GLY A 105 -0.53 19.11 -15.19
N VAL A 106 -1.05 18.02 -15.74
CA VAL A 106 -1.61 18.02 -17.11
C VAL A 106 -2.78 19.00 -17.21
N GLY A 107 -2.71 19.96 -18.12
CA GLY A 107 -3.79 20.94 -18.32
C GLY A 107 -3.73 22.17 -17.41
N GLU A 108 -2.61 22.39 -16.70
CA GLU A 108 -2.42 23.54 -15.80
C GLU A 108 -2.62 24.92 -16.45
N HIS A 109 -2.36 25.03 -17.76
CA HIS A 109 -2.60 26.25 -18.53
C HIS A 109 -4.05 26.74 -18.48
N ASN A 110 -5.00 25.83 -18.23
CA ASN A 110 -6.42 26.17 -18.13
C ASN A 110 -6.84 26.68 -16.74
N TYR A 111 -5.94 26.69 -15.76
CA TYR A 111 -6.25 26.96 -14.34
C TYR A 111 -5.32 28.01 -13.69
N GLN A 112 -4.71 28.88 -14.50
CA GLN A 112 -3.66 29.81 -14.04
C GLN A 112 -4.18 31.01 -13.24
N ASN A 113 -5.48 31.31 -13.31
CA ASN A 113 -6.04 32.55 -12.76
C ASN A 113 -6.82 32.36 -11.44
N GLY A 114 -6.96 31.13 -10.92
CA GLY A 114 -7.61 30.88 -9.62
C GLY A 114 -9.13 31.14 -9.55
N ASP A 115 -9.75 31.58 -10.64
CA ASP A 115 -11.18 31.90 -10.74
C ASP A 115 -11.99 30.83 -11.46
N ASP A 116 -11.34 29.75 -11.89
CA ASP A 116 -12.00 28.70 -12.65
C ASP A 116 -12.95 27.89 -11.76
N PHE A 117 -14.18 27.77 -12.24
CA PHE A 117 -15.21 26.97 -11.58
C PHE A 117 -14.83 25.49 -11.59
N ILE A 118 -15.17 24.79 -10.52
CA ILE A 118 -14.99 23.35 -10.45
C ILE A 118 -15.78 22.65 -11.57
N SER A 119 -15.20 21.59 -12.14
CA SER A 119 -15.86 20.82 -13.19
C SER A 119 -17.18 20.21 -12.67
N PRO A 120 -18.19 19.98 -13.54
CA PRO A 120 -19.46 19.37 -13.13
C PRO A 120 -19.26 18.00 -12.47
N THR A 121 -18.24 17.23 -12.89
CA THR A 121 -17.87 15.96 -12.27
C THR A 121 -17.33 16.14 -10.84
N THR A 122 -16.50 17.17 -10.62
CA THR A 122 -16.01 17.53 -9.29
C THR A 122 -17.14 17.99 -8.37
N ARG A 123 -18.08 18.80 -8.90
CA ARG A 123 -19.26 19.28 -8.16
C ARG A 123 -20.16 18.14 -7.70
N GLN A 124 -20.41 17.17 -8.58
CA GLN A 124 -21.20 15.99 -8.25
C GLN A 124 -20.57 15.16 -7.12
N GLY A 125 -19.24 15.05 -7.09
CA GLY A 125 -18.53 14.40 -5.99
C GLY A 125 -18.71 15.08 -4.63
N ASP A 126 -18.70 16.42 -4.59
CA ASP A 126 -18.92 17.17 -3.36
C ASP A 126 -20.38 17.10 -2.86
N GLU A 127 -21.34 17.07 -3.79
CA GLU A 127 -22.77 16.84 -3.47
C GLU A 127 -23.02 15.44 -2.90
N LEU A 128 -22.36 14.41 -3.44
CA LEU A 128 -22.42 13.06 -2.86
C LEU A 128 -21.88 13.02 -1.42
N ARG A 129 -20.81 13.77 -1.12
CA ARG A 129 -20.28 13.88 0.25
C ARG A 129 -21.29 14.49 1.22
N LYS A 130 -22.05 15.52 0.79
CA LYS A 130 -23.08 16.16 1.61
C LYS A 130 -24.26 15.25 1.93
N ASN A 131 -24.58 14.28 1.08
CA ASN A 131 -25.70 13.34 1.30
C ASN A 131 -25.34 12.16 2.23
N HIS A 132 -24.05 11.94 2.50
CA HIS A 132 -23.56 10.84 3.36
C HIS A 132 -23.17 11.28 4.77
N HIS A 133 -23.33 12.56 5.11
CA HIS A 133 -23.20 13.13 6.46
C HIS A 133 -24.57 13.58 6.97
#